data_AF-A0A932YIT8-F1
#
_entry.id   AF-A0A932YIT8-F1
#
_cell.length_a   1.000
_cell.length_b   1.000
_cell.length_c   1.000
_cell.angle_alpha   90.00
_cell.angle_beta   90.00
_cell.angle_gamma   90.00
#
_symmetry.space_group_name_H-M   'P 1'
#
loop_
_entity.id
_entity.type
_entity.pdbx_description
1 polymer ?
#
loop_
_entity_poly.entity_id
_entity_poly.type
_entity_poly.pdbx_seq_one_letter_code
_entity_poly.pdbx_strand_id
1 'polypeptide(L)'
;DSGLWKGKAHERWVVEGHLGILNNHLLHFPHQTIENFLEEINFYTDIRASELVSNHIKVYFWSIFLYPLGKFLVNYILKRGFMDGTAGLVFALIMSFHSFLIRGKLWLKKEEKWT
;
A
#
# COMPACT_ATOMS: atom_id res chain seq x y z
N ASP A 1 -0.70 23.50 -17.95
CA ASP A 1 -2.02 23.21 -17.35
C ASP A 1 -2.86 22.29 -18.23
N SER A 2 -2.52 21.00 -18.31
CA SER A 2 -3.18 20.03 -19.21
C SER A 2 -4.00 18.96 -18.49
N GLY A 3 -4.25 19.11 -17.18
CA GLY A 3 -5.03 18.13 -16.42
C GLY A 3 -5.23 18.48 -14.95
N LEU A 4 -5.96 17.60 -14.25
CA LEU A 4 -6.32 17.72 -12.83
C LEU A 4 -6.14 16.37 -12.11
N TRP A 5 -5.62 16.38 -10.88
CA TRP A 5 -5.58 15.19 -10.03
C TRP A 5 -6.99 14.82 -9.54
N LYS A 6 -7.38 13.54 -9.66
CA LYS A 6 -8.61 12.99 -9.08
C LYS A 6 -8.33 11.73 -8.27
N GLY A 7 -8.79 11.70 -7.02
CA GLY A 7 -8.67 10.56 -6.10
C GLY A 7 -8.28 11.03 -4.69
N LYS A 8 -8.31 10.15 -3.69
CA LYS A 8 -7.81 10.44 -2.32
C LYS A 8 -6.54 9.67 -1.97
N ALA A 9 -6.51 8.37 -2.28
CA ALA A 9 -5.37 7.49 -2.01
C ALA A 9 -4.68 7.01 -3.27
N HIS A 10 -5.42 6.92 -4.38
CA HIS A 10 -4.95 6.44 -5.68
C HIS A 10 -5.29 7.52 -6.70
N GLU A 11 -4.67 8.68 -6.51
CA GLU A 11 -4.87 9.82 -7.38
C GLU A 11 -4.46 9.47 -8.82
N ARG A 12 -5.27 9.91 -9.77
CA ARG A 12 -4.99 9.78 -11.19
C ARG A 12 -4.98 11.17 -11.80
N TRP A 13 -3.97 11.42 -12.62
CA TRP A 13 -3.91 12.63 -13.43
C TRP A 13 -4.89 12.49 -14.59
N VAL A 14 -5.96 13.29 -14.57
CA VAL A 14 -6.97 13.32 -15.63
C VAL A 14 -6.56 14.39 -16.61
N VAL A 15 -6.17 13.97 -17.82
CA VAL A 15 -5.69 14.85 -18.89
C VAL A 15 -6.85 15.21 -19.81
N GLU A 16 -6.97 16.49 -20.15
CA GLU A 16 -7.84 16.95 -21.22
C GLU A 16 -6.99 17.06 -22.50
N GLY A 17 -6.96 15.99 -23.31
CA GLY A 17 -6.16 15.96 -24.53
C GLY A 17 -5.83 14.56 -25.03
N HIS A 18 -4.96 14.50 -26.05
CA HIS A 18 -4.51 13.23 -26.64
C HIS A 18 -3.43 12.59 -25.76
N LEU A 19 -3.66 11.34 -25.38
CA LEU A 19 -2.69 10.50 -24.67
C LEU A 19 -1.96 9.60 -25.67
N GLY A 20 -0.64 9.48 -25.51
CA GLY A 20 0.19 8.50 -26.21
C GLY A 20 0.46 7.25 -25.37
N ILE A 21 0.89 6.17 -26.01
CA ILE A 21 1.37 4.96 -25.32
C ILE A 21 2.90 5.00 -25.29
N LEU A 22 3.47 4.84 -24.10
CA LEU A 22 4.90 4.62 -23.94
C LEU A 22 5.24 3.19 -24.38
N ASN A 23 5.96 3.05 -25.49
CA ASN A 23 6.34 1.73 -26.04
C ASN A 23 7.59 1.13 -25.38
N ASN A 24 8.27 1.88 -24.52
CA ASN A 24 9.50 1.47 -23.84
C ASN A 24 9.27 1.23 -22.34
N HIS A 25 10.22 0.57 -21.70
CA HIS A 25 10.19 0.34 -20.26
C HIS A 25 10.34 1.65 -19.48
N LEU A 26 9.47 1.84 -18.49
CA LEU A 26 9.66 2.81 -17.43
C LEU A 26 10.31 2.09 -16.25
N LEU A 27 11.60 2.35 -16.02
CA LEU A 27 12.26 1.88 -14.82
C LEU A 27 11.77 2.72 -13.64
N HIS A 28 11.04 2.08 -12.73
CA HIS A 28 10.47 2.75 -11.56
C HIS A 28 11.16 2.23 -10.29
N PHE A 29 11.93 3.10 -9.66
CA PHE A 29 12.59 2.85 -8.39
C PHE A 29 11.92 3.74 -7.31
N PRO A 30 10.75 3.32 -6.79
CA PRO A 30 9.92 4.19 -5.95
C PRO A 30 10.62 4.56 -4.64
N HIS A 31 11.48 3.69 -4.11
CA HIS A 31 12.15 3.91 -2.83
C HIS A 31 13.64 3.65 -2.98
N GLN A 32 14.46 4.61 -2.58
CA GLN A 32 15.93 4.52 -2.66
C GLN A 32 16.54 3.90 -1.40
N THR A 33 15.84 3.98 -0.27
CA THR A 33 16.27 3.44 1.03
C THR A 33 15.09 2.79 1.75
N ILE A 34 15.40 1.99 2.78
CA ILE A 34 14.36 1.42 3.66
C ILE A 34 13.64 2.52 4.46
N GLU A 35 14.33 3.59 4.83
CA GLU A 35 13.75 4.73 5.54
C GLU A 35 12.67 5.40 4.69
N ASN A 36 13.00 5.79 3.46
CA ASN A 36 12.02 6.34 2.50
C ASN A 36 10.84 5.39 2.30
N PHE A 37 11.11 4.08 2.20
CA PHE A 37 10.04 3.10 2.03
C PHE A 37 9.10 3.05 3.25
N LEU A 38 9.64 3.11 4.46
CA LEU A 38 8.85 3.12 5.70
C LEU A 38 8.05 4.42 5.87
N GLU A 39 8.62 5.57 5.51
CA GLU A 39 7.92 6.86 5.51
C GLU A 39 6.70 6.82 4.58
N GLU A 40 6.89 6.34 3.35
CA GLU A 40 5.81 6.21 2.38
C GLU A 40 4.76 5.20 2.82
N ILE A 41 5.17 4.05 3.36
CA ILE A 41 4.26 3.08 3.97
C ILE A 41 3.45 3.76 5.07
N ASN A 42 4.07 4.52 5.96
CA ASN A 42 3.33 5.18 7.03
C ASN A 42 2.30 6.16 6.45
N PHE A 43 2.71 7.02 5.52
CA PHE A 43 1.84 7.99 4.85
C PHE A 43 0.65 7.34 4.13
N TYR A 44 0.90 6.37 3.24
CA TYR A 44 -0.16 5.75 2.45
C TYR A 44 -1.07 4.85 3.29
N THR A 45 -0.55 4.21 4.33
CA THR A 45 -1.37 3.39 5.24
C THR A 45 -2.33 4.27 6.06
N ASP A 46 -1.94 5.49 6.44
CA ASP A 46 -2.84 6.45 7.10
C ASP A 46 -3.98 6.89 6.19
N ILE A 47 -3.66 7.25 4.95
CA ILE A 47 -4.67 7.63 3.95
C ILE A 47 -5.63 6.46 3.74
N ARG A 48 -5.10 5.26 3.52
CA ARG A 48 -5.93 4.07 3.25
C ARG A 48 -6.79 3.70 4.45
N ALA A 49 -6.26 3.74 5.67
CA ALA A 49 -7.06 3.47 6.86
C ALA A 49 -8.21 4.49 7.01
N SER A 50 -7.92 5.78 6.77
CA SER A 50 -8.92 6.85 6.86
C SER A 50 -10.01 6.71 5.79
N GLU A 51 -9.64 6.31 4.58
CA GLU A 51 -10.60 6.00 3.50
C GLU A 51 -11.51 4.80 3.86
N LEU A 52 -10.94 3.76 4.47
CA LEU A 52 -11.73 2.59 4.91
C LEU A 52 -12.70 2.94 6.05
N VAL A 53 -12.31 3.86 6.95
CA VAL A 53 -13.22 4.43 7.96
C VAL A 53 -14.36 5.19 7.29
N SER A 54 -14.06 6.11 6.36
CA SER A 54 -15.08 6.91 5.66
C SER A 54 -16.04 6.05 4.83
N ASN A 55 -15.57 4.93 4.30
CA ASN A 55 -16.39 3.97 3.55
C ASN A 55 -17.12 2.95 4.45
N HIS A 56 -17.10 3.15 5.77
CA HIS A 56 -17.74 2.28 6.77
C HIS A 56 -17.35 0.79 6.67
N ILE A 57 -16.13 0.49 6.21
CA ILE A 57 -15.68 -0.89 5.99
C ILE A 57 -15.52 -1.62 7.32
N LYS A 58 -16.22 -2.74 7.49
CA LYS A 58 -16.11 -3.58 8.70
C LYS A 58 -14.69 -4.16 8.82
N VAL A 59 -14.15 -4.11 10.03
CA VAL A 59 -12.85 -4.70 10.38
C VAL A 59 -13.07 -5.60 11.59
N TYR A 60 -12.41 -6.75 11.59
CA TYR A 60 -12.47 -7.71 12.69
C TYR A 60 -11.10 -7.84 13.33
N PHE A 61 -11.03 -8.17 14.62
CA PHE A 61 -9.76 -8.27 15.35
C PHE A 61 -8.78 -9.24 14.66
N TRP A 62 -9.25 -10.42 14.25
CA TRP A 62 -8.42 -11.41 13.54
C TRP A 62 -7.88 -10.91 12.19
N SER A 63 -8.54 -9.91 11.57
CA SER A 63 -8.07 -9.35 10.30
C SER A 63 -6.73 -8.61 10.44
N ILE A 64 -6.37 -8.16 11.65
CA ILE A 64 -5.08 -7.53 11.95
C ILE A 64 -3.94 -8.53 11.75
N PHE A 65 -4.17 -9.83 12.01
CA PHE A 65 -3.15 -10.88 11.90
C PHE A 65 -3.25 -11.67 10.59
N LEU A 66 -4.47 -12.01 10.16
CA LEU A 66 -4.67 -12.86 8.98
C LEU A 66 -4.33 -12.15 7.66
N TYR A 67 -4.59 -10.84 7.54
CA TYR A 67 -4.26 -10.12 6.30
C TYR A 67 -2.75 -10.00 6.08
N PRO A 68 -1.93 -9.60 7.07
CA PRO A 68 -0.47 -9.59 6.93
C PRO A 68 0.08 -10.98 6.60
N LEU A 69 -0.36 -12.02 7.29
CA LEU A 69 0.06 -13.39 7.01
C LEU A 69 -0.27 -13.79 5.57
N GLY A 70 -1.50 -13.54 5.13
CA GLY A 70 -1.91 -13.77 3.74
C GLY A 70 -1.07 -12.96 2.75
N LYS A 71 -0.76 -11.70 3.07
CA LYS A 71 0.06 -10.83 2.23
C LYS A 71 1.48 -11.36 2.09
N PHE A 72 2.07 -11.86 3.17
CA PHE A 72 3.37 -12.52 3.14
C PHE A 72 3.34 -13.77 2.25
N LEU A 73 2.37 -14.67 2.45
CA LEU A 73 2.25 -15.89 1.65
C LEU A 73 2.07 -15.58 0.15
N VAL A 74 1.26 -14.57 -0.18
CA VAL A 74 1.07 -14.12 -1.56
C VAL A 74 2.38 -13.60 -2.15
N ASN A 75 3.08 -12.70 -1.46
CA ASN A 75 4.27 -12.06 -2.01
C ASN A 75 5.49 -12.98 -2.04
N TYR A 76 5.69 -13.77 -0.98
CA TYR A 76 6.88 -14.61 -0.86
C TYR A 76 6.72 -15.94 -1.60
N ILE A 77 5.58 -16.61 -1.45
CA ILE A 77 5.35 -17.94 -2.02
C ILE A 77 4.68 -17.85 -3.40
N LEU A 78 3.47 -17.28 -3.48
CA LEU A 78 2.69 -17.32 -4.73
C LEU A 78 3.34 -16.50 -5.85
N LYS A 79 3.87 -15.32 -5.51
CA LYS A 79 4.63 -14.46 -6.43
C LYS A 79 6.11 -14.84 -6.53
N ARG A 80 6.52 -15.94 -5.89
CA ARG A 80 7.89 -16.48 -5.94
C ARG A 80 8.97 -15.49 -5.48
N GLY A 81 8.66 -14.59 -4.54
CA GLY A 81 9.66 -13.71 -3.95
C GLY A 81 10.84 -14.45 -3.31
N PHE A 82 10.69 -15.72 -2.94
CA PHE A 82 11.82 -16.55 -2.51
C PHE A 82 12.91 -16.71 -3.59
N MET A 83 12.58 -16.55 -4.89
CA MET A 83 13.55 -16.59 -5.99
C MET A 83 14.48 -15.38 -6.00
N ASP A 84 14.05 -14.26 -5.40
CA ASP A 84 14.85 -13.05 -5.25
C ASP A 84 15.74 -13.10 -3.98
N GLY A 85 15.81 -14.27 -3.33
CA GLY A 85 16.63 -14.49 -2.14
C GLY A 85 16.24 -13.60 -0.96
N THR A 86 17.24 -12.96 -0.35
CA THR A 86 17.06 -12.09 0.82
C THR A 86 16.27 -10.83 0.49
N ALA A 87 16.46 -10.26 -0.70
CA ALA A 87 15.74 -9.06 -1.13
C ALA A 87 14.23 -9.32 -1.20
N GLY A 88 13.82 -10.45 -1.77
CA GLY A 88 12.41 -10.84 -1.83
C GLY A 88 11.80 -11.15 -0.47
N LEU A 89 12.58 -11.71 0.47
CA LEU A 89 12.14 -11.89 1.86
C LEU A 89 11.88 -10.54 2.55
N VAL A 90 12.83 -9.61 2.45
CA VAL A 90 12.73 -8.26 3.03
C VAL A 90 11.50 -7.55 2.45
N PHE A 91 11.31 -7.58 1.13
CA PHE A 91 10.16 -6.99 0.47
C PHE A 91 8.83 -7.62 0.95
N ALA A 92 8.75 -8.95 1.03
CA ALA A 92 7.54 -9.62 1.49
C ALA A 92 7.18 -9.27 2.94
N LEU A 93 8.18 -9.14 3.82
CA LEU A 93 8.00 -8.70 5.20
C LEU A 93 7.52 -7.25 5.29
N ILE A 94 8.15 -6.33 4.55
CA ILE A 94 7.75 -4.92 4.54
C ILE A 94 6.31 -4.77 4.02
N MET A 95 5.94 -5.50 2.96
CA MET A 95 4.58 -5.46 2.43
C MET A 95 3.54 -6.11 3.37
N SER A 96 3.95 -7.12 4.14
CA SER A 96 3.15 -7.69 5.22
C SER A 96 2.93 -6.66 6.33
N PHE A 97 3.98 -5.95 6.72
CA PHE A 97 3.92 -4.85 7.69
C PHE A 97 3.03 -3.70 7.21
N HIS A 98 3.10 -3.30 5.94
CA HIS A 98 2.16 -2.35 5.34
C HIS A 98 0.71 -2.83 5.49
N SER A 99 0.42 -4.11 5.22
CA SER A 99 -0.92 -4.66 5.42
C SER A 99 -1.36 -4.66 6.90
N PHE A 100 -0.42 -4.88 7.81
CA PHE A 100 -0.66 -4.83 9.26
C PHE A 100 -1.04 -3.41 9.67
N LEU A 101 -0.25 -2.41 9.27
CA LEU A 101 -0.49 -1.01 9.58
C LEU A 101 -1.87 -0.53 9.11
N ILE A 102 -2.31 -0.89 7.89
CA ILE A 102 -3.66 -0.53 7.42
C ILE A 102 -4.74 -1.07 8.38
N ARG A 103 -4.62 -2.35 8.77
CA ARG A 103 -5.65 -3.01 9.60
C ARG A 103 -5.61 -2.51 11.04
N GLY A 104 -4.42 -2.32 11.61
CA GLY A 104 -4.23 -1.76 12.94
C GLY A 104 -4.74 -0.31 13.04
N LYS A 105 -4.32 0.56 12.10
CA LYS A 105 -4.81 1.95 12.04
C LYS A 105 -6.32 2.03 11.84
N LEU A 106 -6.89 1.20 10.95
CA LEU A 106 -8.34 1.13 10.75
C LEU A 106 -9.07 0.70 12.04
N TRP A 107 -8.58 -0.32 12.73
CA TRP A 107 -9.15 -0.78 13.99
C TRP A 107 -9.13 0.34 15.04
N LEU A 108 -7.97 0.95 15.27
CA LEU A 108 -7.79 1.94 16.34
C LEU A 108 -8.52 3.26 16.06
N LYS A 109 -8.58 3.70 14.79
CA LYS A 109 -9.39 4.86 14.39
C LYS A 109 -10.89 4.62 14.61
N LYS A 110 -11.38 3.38 14.45
CA LYS A 110 -12.78 3.03 14.71
C LYS A 110 -13.14 2.94 16.19
N GLU A 111 -12.17 2.61 17.03
CA GLU A 111 -12.35 2.60 18.49
C GLU A 111 -12.12 3.98 19.13
N GLU A 112 -11.89 5.04 18.33
CA GLU A 112 -11.49 6.39 18.80
C GLU A 112 -10.22 6.38 19.69
N LYS A 113 -9.40 5.34 19.59
CA LYS A 113 -8.16 5.20 20.36
C LYS A 113 -6.94 5.82 19.67
N TRP A 114 -7.15 6.44 18.51
CA TRP A 114 -6.09 7.02 17.68
C TRP A 114 -6.58 8.32 17.04
N THR A 115 -6.40 9.42 17.77
CA THR A 115 -6.51 10.81 17.31
C THR A 115 -5.26 11.56 17.73
#